data_AF-A0A3N5B1F4-F1
#
_entry.id   AF-A0A3N5B1F4-F1
#
_cell.length_a   1.000
_cell.length_b   1.000
_cell.length_c   1.000
_cell.angle_alpha   90.00
_cell.angle_beta   90.00
_cell.angle_gamma   90.00
#
_symmetry.space_group_name_H-M   'P 1'
#
loop_
_entity.id
_entity.type
_entity.pdbx_description
1 polymer ?
#
loop_
_entity_poly.entity_id
_entity_poly.type
_entity_poly.pdbx_seq_one_letter_code
_entity_poly.pdbx_strand_id
1 'polypeptide(L)'
;MESTYHDLRALEEQEAALEAAVKTAQDALRVVEAQYKVGLVARDKVREAEAALAEVQASLYGIKCQHAALLATWRYLTGRPVAGM
;
A
#
# COMPACT_ATOMS: atom_id res chain seq x y z
N MET A 1 13.76 21.52 -11.69
CA MET A 1 14.00 20.68 -10.49
C MET A 1 12.78 20.58 -9.58
N GLU A 2 11.79 21.47 -9.71
CA GLU A 2 10.58 21.48 -8.86
C GLU A 2 9.67 20.26 -9.11
N SER A 3 9.50 19.83 -10.37
CA SER A 3 8.59 18.71 -10.71
C SER A 3 8.92 17.44 -9.95
N THR A 4 10.18 16.99 -9.96
CA THR A 4 10.56 15.70 -9.35
C THR A 4 10.32 15.62 -7.84
N TYR A 5 10.36 16.75 -7.13
CA TYR A 5 10.03 16.80 -5.71
C TYR A 5 8.51 16.71 -5.48
N HIS A 6 7.71 17.35 -6.33
CA HIS A 6 6.25 17.22 -6.30
C HIS A 6 5.80 15.79 -6.62
N ASP A 7 6.43 15.16 -7.62
CA ASP A 7 6.17 13.77 -7.99
C ASP A 7 6.48 12.81 -6.81
N LEU A 8 7.60 13.03 -6.10
CA LEU A 8 7.97 12.22 -4.94
C LEU A 8 6.95 12.37 -3.78
N ARG A 9 6.57 13.60 -3.44
CA ARG A 9 5.57 13.82 -2.38
C ARG A 9 4.20 13.26 -2.74
N ALA A 10 3.76 13.39 -3.99
CA ALA A 10 2.50 12.83 -4.44
C ALA A 10 2.50 11.30 -4.35
N LEU A 11 3.64 10.66 -4.61
CA LEU A 11 3.83 9.22 -4.42
C LEU A 11 3.76 8.83 -2.94
N GLU A 12 4.43 9.56 -2.04
CA GLU A 12 4.35 9.31 -0.59
C GLU A 12 2.91 9.44 -0.06
N GLU A 13 2.17 10.46 -0.50
CA GLU A 13 0.76 10.62 -0.14
C GLU A 13 -0.11 9.47 -0.66
N GLN A 14 0.13 9.00 -1.89
CA GLN A 14 -0.54 7.81 -2.42
C GLN A 14 -0.18 6.54 -1.62
N GLU A 15 1.09 6.40 -1.24
CA GLU A 15 1.57 5.25 -0.46
C GLU A 15 0.88 5.20 0.91
N ALA A 16 0.81 6.35 1.60
CA ALA A 16 0.10 6.49 2.87
C ALA A 16 -1.41 6.23 2.74
N ALA A 17 -2.04 6.68 1.65
CA ALA A 17 -3.44 6.40 1.37
C ALA A 17 -3.70 4.90 1.15
N LEU A 18 -2.82 4.23 0.40
CA LEU A 18 -2.90 2.77 0.20
C LEU A 18 -2.61 2.00 1.49
N GLU A 19 -1.69 2.46 2.33
CA GLU A 19 -1.43 1.86 3.65
C GLU A 19 -2.67 1.93 4.55
N ALA A 20 -3.37 3.08 4.55
CA ALA A 20 -4.65 3.22 5.24
C ALA A 20 -5.74 2.30 4.65
N ALA A 21 -5.77 2.12 3.32
CA ALA A 21 -6.67 1.20 2.66
C ALA A 21 -6.39 -0.27 3.03
N VAL A 22 -5.12 -0.69 3.07
CA VAL A 22 -4.72 -2.04 3.54
C VAL A 22 -5.16 -2.26 4.98
N LYS A 23 -4.97 -1.26 5.84
CA LYS A 23 -5.39 -1.34 7.24
C LYS A 23 -6.90 -1.49 7.38
N THR A 24 -7.66 -0.76 6.58
CA THR A 24 -9.12 -0.88 6.51
C THR A 24 -9.56 -2.28 6.03
N ALA A 25 -8.92 -2.80 4.98
CA ALA A 25 -9.19 -4.15 4.48
C ALA A 25 -8.82 -5.23 5.51
N GLN A 26 -7.73 -5.06 6.27
CA GLN A 26 -7.36 -5.93 7.39
C GLN A 26 -8.40 -5.92 8.50
N ASP A 27 -8.94 -4.76 8.85
CA ASP A 27 -9.96 -4.66 9.89
C ASP A 27 -11.25 -5.35 9.44
N ALA A 28 -11.68 -5.11 8.20
CA ALA A 28 -12.80 -5.82 7.60
C ALA A 28 -12.62 -7.34 7.61
N LEU A 29 -11.41 -7.81 7.27
CA LEU A 29 -11.07 -9.23 7.32
C LEU A 29 -11.20 -9.81 8.72
N ARG A 30 -10.66 -9.11 9.74
CA ARG A 30 -10.81 -9.53 11.14
C ARG A 30 -12.26 -9.63 11.58
N VAL A 31 -13.09 -8.66 11.16
CA VAL A 31 -14.53 -8.66 11.47
C VAL A 31 -15.23 -9.85 10.80
N VAL A 32 -14.90 -10.15 9.54
CA VAL A 32 -15.44 -11.32 8.83
C VAL A 32 -14.95 -12.64 9.44
N GLU A 33 -13.67 -12.73 9.83
CA GLU A 33 -13.13 -13.88 10.54
C GLU A 33 -13.78 -14.11 11.91
N ALA A 34 -14.02 -13.04 12.67
CA ALA A 34 -14.70 -13.11 13.95
C ALA A 34 -16.14 -13.63 13.77
N GLN A 35 -16.85 -13.12 12.77
CA GLN A 35 -18.18 -13.60 12.39
C GLN A 35 -18.16 -15.07 11.93
N TYR A 36 -17.12 -15.49 11.20
CA TYR A 36 -16.97 -16.88 10.76
C TYR A 36 -16.78 -17.82 11.96
N LYS A 37 -15.95 -17.42 12.94
CA LYS A 37 -15.70 -18.20 14.16
C LYS A 37 -16.96 -18.42 15.00
N VAL A 38 -17.89 -17.46 15.00
CA VAL A 38 -19.19 -17.59 15.67
C VAL A 38 -20.28 -18.19 14.77
N GLY A 39 -19.94 -18.59 13.54
CA GLY A 39 -20.86 -19.24 12.59
C GLY A 39 -21.84 -18.32 11.88
N LEU A 40 -21.61 -17.00 11.88
CA LEU A 40 -22.51 -16.00 11.30
C LEU A 40 -22.31 -15.84 9.78
N VAL A 41 -21.10 -16.10 9.27
CA VAL A 41 -20.76 -16.00 7.84
C VAL A 41 -20.09 -17.28 7.35
N ALA A 42 -20.13 -17.52 6.04
CA ALA A 42 -19.49 -18.65 5.40
C ALA A 42 -17.99 -18.39 5.13
N ARG A 43 -17.23 -19.48 4.94
CA ARG A 43 -15.80 -19.40 4.58
C ARG A 43 -15.55 -18.66 3.26
N ASP A 44 -16.52 -18.69 2.34
CA ASP A 44 -16.47 -17.89 1.11
C ASP A 44 -16.28 -16.40 1.40
N LYS A 45 -16.99 -15.85 2.40
CA LYS A 45 -16.87 -14.42 2.74
C LYS A 45 -15.50 -14.08 3.32
N VAL A 46 -14.92 -14.98 4.12
CA VAL A 46 -13.54 -14.83 4.61
C VAL A 46 -12.58 -14.77 3.42
N ARG A 47 -12.76 -15.68 2.45
CA ARG A 47 -11.90 -15.78 1.28
C ARG A 47 -12.04 -14.58 0.33
N GLU A 48 -13.25 -14.04 0.17
CA GLU A 48 -13.50 -12.78 -0.53
C GLU A 48 -12.78 -11.60 0.15
N ALA A 49 -12.84 -11.53 1.49
CA ALA A 49 -12.13 -10.49 2.24
C ALA A 49 -10.60 -10.64 2.16
N GLU A 50 -10.08 -11.88 2.20
CA GLU A 50 -8.66 -12.19 1.97
C GLU A 50 -8.20 -11.75 0.58
N ALA A 51 -9.01 -12.01 -0.45
CA ALA A 51 -8.73 -11.60 -1.82
C ALA A 51 -8.71 -10.07 -1.97
N ALA A 52 -9.68 -9.37 -1.37
CA ALA A 52 -9.71 -7.91 -1.37
C ALA A 52 -8.48 -7.31 -0.68
N LEU A 53 -8.08 -7.86 0.47
CA LEU A 53 -6.86 -7.46 1.16
C LEU A 53 -5.61 -7.68 0.31
N ALA A 54 -5.50 -8.85 -0.34
CA ALA A 54 -4.38 -9.17 -1.21
C ALA A 54 -4.29 -8.22 -2.41
N GLU A 55 -5.42 -7.81 -2.99
CA GLU A 55 -5.48 -6.86 -4.11
C GLU A 55 -4.96 -5.47 -3.71
N VAL A 56 -5.37 -4.95 -2.55
CA VAL A 56 -4.87 -3.66 -2.05
C VAL A 56 -3.38 -3.75 -1.70
N GLN A 57 -2.94 -4.86 -1.10
CA GLN A 57 -1.52 -5.10 -0.83
C GLN A 57 -0.67 -5.17 -2.11
N ALA A 58 -1.18 -5.80 -3.17
CA ALA A 58 -0.50 -5.85 -4.46
C ALA A 58 -0.35 -4.44 -5.07
N SER A 59 -1.41 -3.62 -4.96
CA SER A 59 -1.37 -2.22 -5.41
C SER A 59 -0.34 -1.40 -4.63
N LEU A 60 -0.28 -1.57 -3.30
CA LEU A 60 0.71 -0.93 -2.45
C LEU A 60 2.13 -1.35 -2.80
N TYR A 61 2.35 -2.65 -3.06
CA TYR A 61 3.66 -3.14 -3.48
C TYR A 61 4.10 -2.55 -4.82
N GLY A 62 3.16 -2.39 -5.76
CA GLY A 62 3.40 -1.70 -7.03
C GLY A 62 3.88 -0.26 -6.83
N ILE A 63 3.20 0.51 -5.97
CA ILE A 63 3.61 1.90 -5.66
C ILE A 63 4.97 1.93 -4.97
N LYS A 64 5.24 1.07 -3.97
CA LYS A 64 6.54 1.00 -3.30
C LYS A 64 7.69 0.71 -4.28
N CYS A 65 7.44 -0.16 -5.27
CA CYS A 65 8.43 -0.46 -6.30
C CYS A 65 8.69 0.74 -7.23
N GLN A 66 7.62 1.44 -7.66
CA GLN A 66 7.75 2.67 -8.45
C GLN A 66 8.49 3.77 -7.69
N HIS A 67 8.16 3.94 -6.41
CA HIS A 67 8.84 4.88 -5.52
C HIS A 67 10.32 4.55 -5.38
N ALA A 68 10.67 3.29 -5.13
CA ALA A 68 12.07 2.85 -5.05
C ALA A 68 12.84 3.06 -6.37
N ALA A 69 12.22 2.79 -7.52
CA ALA A 69 12.83 3.02 -8.84
C ALA A 69 13.08 4.52 -9.11
N LEU A 70 12.15 5.39 -8.69
CA LEU A 70 12.29 6.84 -8.82
C LEU A 70 13.43 7.35 -7.94
N LEU A 71 13.52 6.87 -6.70
CA LEU A 71 14.61 7.19 -5.77
C LEU A 71 15.98 6.76 -6.31
N ALA A 72 16.07 5.57 -6.88
CA ALA A 72 17.29 5.07 -7.50
C ALA A 72 17.72 5.92 -8.71
N THR A 73 16.76 6.29 -9.57
CA THR A 73 17.00 7.17 -10.72
C THR A 73 17.44 8.56 -10.28
N TRP A 74 16.82 9.11 -9.24
CA TRP A 74 17.18 10.41 -8.67
C TRP A 74 18.61 10.40 -8.12
N ARG A 75 18.97 9.34 -7.37
CA ARG A 75 20.32 9.13 -6.85
C ARG A 75 21.36 9.08 -7.98
N TYR A 76 21.04 8.39 -9.07
CA TYR A 76 21.91 8.32 -10.24
C TYR A 76 22.12 9.69 -10.90
N LEU A 77 21.07 10.52 -11.00
CA LEU A 77 21.13 11.82 -11.66
C LEU A 77 21.72 12.94 -10.78
N THR A 78 21.50 12.92 -9.47
CA THR A 78 21.93 14.02 -8.58
C THR A 78 23.21 13.71 -7.80
N GLY A 79 23.67 12.46 -7.79
CA GLY A 79 24.85 12.01 -7.05
C GLY A 79 24.72 12.18 -5.52
N ARG A 80 23.55 12.60 -5.03
CA ARG A 80 23.26 12.82 -3.61
C ARG A 80 22.17 11.84 -3.16
N PRO A 81 22.28 11.28 -1.94
CA PRO A 81 21.13 10.68 -1.30
C PRO A 81 20.02 11.73 -1.20
N VAL A 82 18.77 11.36 -1.49
CA VAL A 82 17.62 12.19 -1.06
C VAL A 82 17.49 12.19 0.48
N ALA A 83 18.29 11.37 1.18
CA ALA A 83 18.40 11.32 2.62
C ALA A 83 19.20 12.53 3.17
N GLY A 84 18.50 13.67 3.17
CA GLY A 84 18.57 14.64 4.24
C GLY A 84 17.24 14.65 5.00
N MET A 85 16.68 13.48 5.31
CA MET A 85 15.67 13.22 6.34
C MET A 85 15.90 11.82 6.90
#